data_AF-A0A377TTL0-F1
#
_entry.id   AF-A0A377TTL0-F1
#
_cell.length_a   1.000
_cell.length_b   1.000
_cell.length_c   1.000
_cell.angle_alpha   90.00
_cell.angle_beta   90.00
_cell.angle_gamma   90.00
#
_symmetry.space_group_name_H-M   'P 1'
#
loop_
_entity.id
_entity.type
_entity.pdbx_description
1 polymer ?
#
loop_
_entity_poly.entity_id
_entity_poly.type
_entity_poly.pdbx_seq_one_letter_code
_entity_poly.pdbx_strand_id
1 'polypeptide(L)'
;MSKLLDRFRYFKQKGETFANGHGQVYNNNRDWEDSYRQRWQFDKIVRSTHGVNCTGSCSWKIYVKNGLVTWETQQTDYPRTRPDLPNHEPRGCPRGASYSWYLYSANRLKYPLARKRLIELWREALAQHPDPVLAWDSIMQDPAKTRSYKAARGKGGFVRSSWKELNQLIAAANVWTIKHYGPDRVAGFSPIPAMSMVSYAAGTRYLSLIGGTCLSFYDWYCDLPPPRR
;
A
#
# COMPACT_ATOMS: atom_id res chain seq x y z
N MET A 1 38.81 -6.09 23.57
CA MET A 1 39.43 -5.43 24.74
C MET A 1 38.45 -5.47 25.91
N SER A 2 38.96 -5.54 27.15
CA SER A 2 38.11 -5.57 28.35
C SER A 2 37.74 -4.16 28.79
N LYS A 3 36.45 -3.81 28.67
CA LYS A 3 35.91 -2.50 29.14
C LYS A 3 36.18 -2.27 30.64
N LEU A 4 36.31 -3.34 31.43
CA LEU A 4 36.64 -3.26 32.84
C LEU A 4 38.09 -2.81 33.05
N LEU A 5 39.04 -3.40 32.32
CA LEU A 5 40.47 -3.07 32.44
C LEU A 5 40.78 -1.68 31.86
N ASP A 6 40.05 -1.24 30.84
CA ASP A 6 40.22 0.09 30.25
C ASP A 6 39.94 1.21 31.26
N ARG A 7 39.13 0.97 32.30
CA ARG A 7 38.89 1.95 33.39
C ARG A 7 40.16 2.31 34.16
N PHE A 8 41.15 1.41 34.21
CA PHE A 8 42.43 1.69 34.87
C PHE A 8 43.32 2.65 34.05
N ARG A 9 42.96 2.97 32.80
CA ARG A 9 43.65 3.96 31.96
C ARG A 9 43.14 5.39 32.16
N TYR A 10 42.32 5.64 33.19
CA TYR A 10 41.58 6.90 33.39
C TYR A 10 42.41 8.18 33.15
N PHE A 11 43.57 8.32 33.82
CA PHE A 11 44.42 9.51 33.65
C PHE A 11 45.16 9.53 32.31
N LYS A 12 45.52 8.36 31.76
CA LYS A 12 46.22 8.24 30.47
C LYS A 12 45.34 8.64 29.28
N GLN A 13 44.02 8.62 29.45
CA GLN A 13 43.04 8.98 28.43
C GLN A 13 42.70 10.49 28.40
N LYS A 14 43.08 11.27 29.43
CA LYS A 14 42.89 12.72 29.45
C LYS A 14 43.90 13.39 28.51
N GLY A 15 43.40 14.14 27.53
CA GLY A 15 44.21 14.98 26.64
C GLY A 15 44.37 16.40 27.16
N GLU A 16 44.47 17.37 26.25
CA GLU A 16 44.56 18.79 26.60
C GLU A 16 43.26 19.33 27.20
N THR A 17 43.40 20.30 28.10
CA THR A 17 42.28 21.17 28.50
C THR A 17 42.10 22.28 27.48
N PHE A 18 40.88 22.79 27.37
CA PHE A 18 40.57 23.92 26.50
C PHE A 18 39.64 24.91 27.20
N ALA A 19 39.53 26.12 26.64
CA ALA A 19 38.70 27.20 27.18
C ALA A 19 39.00 27.50 28.67
N ASN A 20 40.26 27.83 28.98
CA ASN A 20 40.73 28.18 30.34
C ASN A 20 40.35 27.13 31.41
N GLY A 21 40.42 25.84 31.06
CA GLY A 21 40.10 24.74 31.96
C GLY A 21 38.61 24.37 32.04
N HIS A 22 37.74 25.04 31.28
CA HIS A 22 36.31 24.68 31.21
C HIS A 22 36.09 23.32 30.52
N GLY A 23 36.90 23.02 29.50
CA GLY A 23 36.79 21.82 28.69
C GLY A 23 37.97 20.86 28.85
N GLN A 24 37.71 19.58 28.60
CA GLN A 24 38.71 18.52 28.59
C GLN A 24 38.50 17.63 27.36
N VAL A 25 39.55 17.46 26.56
CA VAL A 25 39.57 16.47 25.48
C VAL A 25 39.83 15.08 26.07
N TYR A 26 39.12 14.06 25.59
CA TYR A 26 39.31 12.66 25.98
C TYR A 26 39.61 11.79 24.77
N ASN A 27 40.64 10.95 24.89
CA ASN A 27 41.03 9.95 23.89
C ASN A 27 40.47 8.56 24.28
N ASN A 28 39.14 8.49 24.43
CA ASN A 28 38.44 7.29 24.85
C ASN A 28 37.97 6.45 23.66
N ASN A 29 37.77 5.16 23.89
CA ASN A 29 37.10 4.28 22.93
C ASN A 29 35.67 4.77 22.64
N ARG A 30 35.26 4.76 21.37
CA ARG A 30 33.94 5.19 20.87
C ARG A 30 33.26 4.11 20.02
N ASP A 31 33.66 2.85 20.17
CA ASP A 31 33.17 1.74 19.34
C ASP A 31 31.65 1.52 19.50
N TRP A 32 31.06 1.96 20.61
CA TRP A 32 29.60 1.90 20.84
C TRP A 32 28.80 2.66 19.76
N GLU A 33 29.42 3.63 19.08
CA GLU A 33 28.80 4.39 17.99
C GLU A 33 28.48 3.54 16.77
N ASP A 34 29.13 2.38 16.61
CA ASP A 34 28.84 1.44 15.53
C ASP A 34 27.41 0.94 15.57
N SER A 35 26.74 0.95 16.74
CA SER A 35 25.32 0.60 16.84
C SER A 35 24.45 1.47 15.94
N TYR A 36 24.63 2.80 15.94
CA TYR A 36 23.88 3.71 15.08
C TYR A 36 24.34 3.62 13.61
N ARG A 37 25.64 3.41 13.36
CA ARG A 37 26.16 3.20 11.99
C ARG A 37 25.56 1.95 11.36
N GLN A 38 25.52 0.84 12.08
CA GLN A 38 24.95 -0.44 11.64
C GLN A 38 23.43 -0.36 11.48
N ARG A 39 22.73 0.48 12.27
CA ARG A 39 21.31 0.77 12.05
C ARG A 39 21.07 1.47 10.72
N TRP A 40 21.90 2.46 10.37
CA TRP A 40 21.77 3.24 9.13
C TRP A 40 22.15 2.46 7.87
N GLN A 41 23.13 1.55 7.95
CA GLN A 41 23.48 0.65 6.85
C GLN A 41 22.26 -0.15 6.37
N PHE A 42 22.20 -0.42 5.06
CA PHE A 42 21.09 -1.10 4.40
C PHE A 42 21.62 -2.03 3.30
N ASP A 43 20.77 -2.94 2.84
CA ASP A 43 21.13 -3.94 1.82
C ASP A 43 21.08 -3.33 0.42
N LYS A 44 20.02 -2.57 0.13
CA LYS A 44 19.82 -1.87 -1.15
C LYS A 44 18.83 -0.71 -1.04
N ILE A 45 18.86 0.15 -2.05
CA ILE A 45 17.85 1.18 -2.29
C ILE A 45 17.11 0.84 -3.58
N VAL A 46 15.78 0.94 -3.56
CA VAL A 46 14.93 0.79 -4.74
C VAL A 46 14.21 2.10 -5.02
N ARG A 47 14.16 2.54 -6.28
CA ARG A 47 13.35 3.71 -6.66
C ARG A 47 11.87 3.31 -6.71
N SER A 48 11.02 4.07 -6.04
CA SER A 48 9.57 3.95 -6.14
C SER A 48 8.87 5.31 -5.99
N THR A 49 7.54 5.32 -6.03
CA THR A 49 6.68 6.48 -5.78
C THR A 49 5.37 6.06 -5.10
N HIS A 50 4.50 7.01 -4.77
CA HIS A 50 3.23 6.77 -4.08
C HIS A 50 2.04 6.95 -5.02
N GLY A 51 1.33 5.86 -5.30
CA GLY A 51 0.10 5.86 -6.09
C GLY A 51 -1.12 6.35 -5.31
N VAL A 52 -1.08 7.60 -4.85
CA VAL A 52 -2.13 8.27 -4.08
C VAL A 52 -2.46 9.63 -4.69
N ASN A 53 -3.73 10.05 -4.67
CA ASN A 53 -4.19 11.30 -5.25
C ASN A 53 -3.74 12.51 -4.42
N CYS A 54 -2.48 12.92 -4.59
CA CYS A 54 -1.87 14.01 -3.81
C CYS A 54 -1.15 15.06 -4.66
N THR A 55 -1.20 14.93 -6.00
CA THR A 55 -0.46 15.72 -7.00
C THR A 55 1.07 15.72 -6.89
N GLY A 56 1.62 15.12 -5.82
CA GLY A 56 3.03 15.15 -5.52
C GLY A 56 3.92 14.45 -6.55
N SER A 57 3.59 13.23 -6.99
CA SER A 57 4.42 12.44 -7.92
C SER A 57 5.90 12.37 -7.49
N CYS A 58 6.15 12.31 -6.19
CA CYS A 58 7.51 12.35 -5.63
C CYS A 58 8.19 10.99 -5.78
N SER A 59 9.41 10.95 -6.28
CA SER A 59 10.27 9.76 -6.31
C SER A 59 10.99 9.58 -4.96
N TRP A 60 11.02 8.34 -4.47
CA TRP A 60 11.59 7.96 -3.18
C TRP A 60 12.65 6.86 -3.32
N LYS A 61 13.61 6.88 -2.40
CA LYS A 61 14.58 5.83 -2.09
C LYS A 61 13.95 4.93 -1.05
N ILE A 62 13.55 3.72 -1.44
CA ILE A 62 13.01 2.71 -0.54
C ILE A 62 14.18 1.88 -0.01
N TYR A 63 14.42 1.94 1.30
CA TYR A 63 15.53 1.24 1.94
C TYR A 63 15.10 -0.17 2.32
N VAL A 64 15.86 -1.16 1.85
CA VAL A 64 15.72 -2.55 2.25
C VAL A 64 16.87 -2.90 3.17
N LYS A 65 16.58 -3.45 4.34
CA LYS A 65 17.55 -3.95 5.32
C LYS A 65 17.06 -5.25 5.92
N ASN A 66 17.95 -6.23 6.06
CA ASN A 66 17.62 -7.59 6.46
C ASN A 66 16.53 -8.22 5.58
N GLY A 67 16.54 -7.91 4.28
CA GLY A 67 15.54 -8.40 3.32
C GLY A 67 14.14 -7.81 3.47
N LEU A 68 13.94 -6.81 4.34
CA LEU A 68 12.66 -6.14 4.58
C LEU A 68 12.75 -4.65 4.28
N VAL A 69 11.65 -4.05 3.81
CA VAL A 69 11.59 -2.59 3.69
C VAL A 69 11.54 -1.98 5.09
N THR A 70 12.40 -0.99 5.36
CA THR A 70 12.53 -0.39 6.68
C THR A 70 12.09 1.07 6.75
N TRP A 71 12.58 1.91 5.85
CA TRP A 71 12.20 3.33 5.75
C TRP A 71 12.38 3.85 4.32
N GLU A 72 12.01 5.11 4.11
CA GLU A 72 12.20 5.79 2.84
C GLU A 72 12.71 7.22 3.03
N THR A 73 13.50 7.69 2.09
CA THR A 73 13.88 9.10 1.97
C THR A 73 13.65 9.56 0.53
N GLN A 74 13.54 10.85 0.29
CA GLN A 74 13.32 11.34 -1.05
C GLN A 74 14.50 11.06 -1.99
N GLN A 75 14.19 10.89 -3.27
CA GLN A 75 15.18 11.04 -4.34
C GLN A 75 15.42 12.53 -4.61
N THR A 76 16.64 12.85 -5.05
CA THR A 76 17.06 14.22 -5.34
C THR A 76 17.60 14.39 -6.75
N ASP A 77 17.48 13.36 -7.57
CA ASP A 77 18.10 13.27 -8.90
C ASP A 77 17.09 13.49 -10.04
N TYR A 78 16.08 14.33 -9.81
CA TYR A 78 15.24 14.81 -10.90
C TYR A 78 16.11 15.56 -11.92
N PRO A 79 15.76 15.52 -13.22
CA PRO A 79 16.37 16.42 -14.20
C PRO A 79 16.31 17.87 -13.69
N ARG A 80 17.47 18.54 -13.70
CA ARG A 80 17.59 19.92 -13.21
C ARG A 80 16.73 20.85 -14.05
N THR A 81 16.20 21.88 -13.42
CA THR A 81 15.53 22.97 -14.11
C THR A 81 16.55 23.87 -14.81
N ARG A 82 16.06 24.91 -15.50
CA ARG A 82 16.93 25.93 -16.08
C ARG A 82 17.74 26.65 -14.98
N PRO A 83 18.94 27.20 -15.28
CA PRO A 83 19.80 27.83 -14.27
C PRO A 83 19.15 28.98 -13.47
N ASP A 84 18.15 29.64 -14.04
CA ASP A 84 17.38 30.74 -13.44
C ASP A 84 16.23 30.28 -12.53
N LEU A 85 16.04 28.96 -12.37
CA LEU A 85 14.96 28.37 -11.59
C LEU A 85 15.51 27.43 -10.50
N PRO A 86 14.82 27.32 -9.35
CA PRO A 86 15.16 26.29 -8.37
C PRO A 86 14.87 24.89 -8.93
N ASN A 87 15.65 23.90 -8.48
CA ASN A 87 15.37 22.49 -8.78
C ASN A 87 14.17 21.99 -7.95
N HIS A 88 13.59 20.86 -8.37
CA HIS A 88 12.44 20.25 -7.70
C HIS A 88 12.79 19.47 -6.43
N GLU A 89 14.04 19.02 -6.31
CA GLU A 89 14.46 18.19 -5.19
C GLU A 89 14.33 18.93 -3.85
N PRO A 90 13.99 18.22 -2.75
CA PRO A 90 13.71 16.79 -2.63
C PRO A 90 12.24 16.39 -2.89
N ARG A 91 11.32 17.35 -3.05
CA ARG A 91 9.87 17.13 -2.91
C ARG A 91 9.56 16.36 -1.60
N GLY A 92 8.56 15.48 -1.63
CA GLY A 92 8.15 14.66 -0.49
C GLY A 92 7.20 15.38 0.47
N CYS A 93 6.61 14.62 1.39
CA CYS A 93 5.70 15.13 2.41
C CYS A 93 5.64 14.14 3.60
N PRO A 94 5.16 14.55 4.79
CA PRO A 94 5.13 13.67 5.96
C PRO A 94 4.25 12.43 5.77
N ARG A 95 3.23 12.49 4.89
CA ARG A 95 2.40 11.32 4.56
C ARG A 95 3.16 10.29 3.72
N GLY A 96 4.01 10.76 2.81
CA GLY A 96 4.87 9.87 2.02
C GLY A 96 5.99 9.25 2.86
N ALA A 97 6.54 9.99 3.82
CA ALA A 97 7.62 9.50 4.68
C ALA A 97 7.20 8.40 5.67
N SER A 98 5.89 8.16 5.83
CA SER A 98 5.35 7.13 6.73
C SER A 98 4.76 5.92 6.00
N TYR A 99 4.91 5.84 4.67
CA TYR A 99 4.23 4.81 3.88
C TYR A 99 4.77 3.40 4.16
N SER A 100 6.07 3.28 4.47
CA SER A 100 6.73 2.02 4.83
C SER A 100 6.04 1.29 5.99
N TRP A 101 5.34 2.02 6.87
CA TRP A 101 4.55 1.46 7.97
C TRP A 101 3.54 0.42 7.49
N TYR A 102 2.86 0.66 6.36
CA TYR A 102 1.77 -0.19 5.88
C TYR A 102 2.19 -1.61 5.50
N LEU A 103 3.47 -1.84 5.20
CA LEU A 103 3.92 -3.11 4.63
C LEU A 103 3.70 -4.28 5.60
N TYR A 104 3.98 -4.04 6.88
CA TYR A 104 3.92 -5.07 7.93
C TYR A 104 3.07 -4.65 9.14
N SER A 105 2.33 -3.54 9.04
CA SER A 105 1.47 -3.09 10.14
C SER A 105 0.33 -4.07 10.43
N ALA A 106 -0.27 -3.91 11.63
CA ALA A 106 -1.39 -4.72 12.08
C ALA A 106 -2.62 -4.64 11.16
N ASN A 107 -2.73 -3.60 10.33
CA ASN A 107 -3.86 -3.40 9.41
C ASN A 107 -3.59 -3.87 7.98
N ARG A 108 -2.47 -4.58 7.73
CA ARG A 108 -2.15 -5.10 6.40
C ARG A 108 -3.09 -6.24 6.00
N LEU A 109 -3.74 -6.10 4.84
CA LEU A 109 -4.47 -7.21 4.21
C LEU A 109 -3.47 -8.25 3.66
N LYS A 110 -3.47 -9.44 4.26
CA LYS A 110 -2.55 -10.55 3.93
C LYS A 110 -3.16 -11.63 3.03
N TYR A 111 -4.48 -11.79 3.09
CA TYR A 111 -5.21 -12.86 2.42
C TYR A 111 -6.46 -12.32 1.74
N PRO A 112 -6.98 -13.00 0.70
CA PRO A 112 -8.34 -12.76 0.23
C PRO A 112 -9.33 -13.02 1.38
N LEU A 113 -10.20 -12.06 1.62
CA LEU A 113 -11.22 -12.11 2.66
C LEU A 113 -12.60 -12.05 2.02
N ALA A 114 -13.55 -12.78 2.59
CA ALA A 114 -14.95 -12.70 2.21
C ALA A 114 -15.86 -12.76 3.44
N ARG A 115 -17.10 -12.29 3.29
CA ARG A 115 -18.08 -12.33 4.38
C ARG A 115 -18.44 -13.79 4.65
N LYS A 116 -18.35 -14.23 5.93
CA LYS A 116 -18.66 -15.59 6.36
C LYS A 116 -19.97 -16.09 5.76
N ARG A 117 -21.05 -15.32 5.93
CA ARG A 117 -22.39 -15.69 5.44
C ARG A 117 -22.46 -15.90 3.92
N LEU A 118 -21.73 -15.10 3.14
CA LEU A 118 -21.70 -15.27 1.68
C LEU A 118 -20.95 -16.55 1.29
N ILE A 119 -19.84 -16.84 1.97
CA ILE A 119 -19.02 -18.03 1.68
C ILE A 119 -19.73 -19.32 2.09
N GLU A 120 -20.48 -19.33 3.19
CA GLU A 120 -21.34 -20.46 3.56
C GLU A 120 -22.35 -20.78 2.46
N LEU A 121 -23.14 -19.76 2.04
CA LEU A 121 -24.10 -19.89 0.95
C LEU A 121 -23.44 -20.33 -0.36
N TRP A 122 -22.27 -19.77 -0.67
CA TRP A 122 -21.52 -20.11 -1.88
C TRP A 122 -21.09 -21.57 -1.92
N ARG A 123 -20.56 -22.08 -0.82
CA ARG A 123 -20.12 -23.48 -0.72
C ARG A 123 -21.29 -24.45 -0.73
N GLU A 124 -22.38 -24.12 -0.03
CA GLU A 124 -23.63 -24.88 -0.05
C GLU A 124 -24.21 -24.96 -1.47
N ALA A 125 -24.21 -23.84 -2.20
CA ALA A 125 -24.69 -23.80 -3.57
C ALA A 125 -23.80 -24.60 -4.53
N LEU A 126 -22.47 -24.49 -4.40
CA LEU A 126 -21.54 -25.29 -5.22
C LEU A 126 -21.65 -26.80 -4.96
N ALA A 127 -22.03 -27.22 -3.75
CA ALA A 127 -22.28 -28.62 -3.44
C ALA A 127 -23.50 -29.18 -4.18
N GLN A 128 -24.47 -28.33 -4.53
CA GLN A 128 -25.69 -28.70 -5.25
C GLN A 128 -25.58 -28.45 -6.75
N HIS A 129 -24.77 -27.48 -7.16
CA HIS A 129 -24.62 -27.05 -8.55
C HIS A 129 -23.13 -27.07 -8.95
N PRO A 130 -22.69 -28.05 -9.74
CA PRO A 130 -21.31 -28.12 -10.22
C PRO A 130 -20.90 -26.92 -11.08
N ASP A 131 -21.84 -26.32 -11.82
CA ASP A 131 -21.61 -25.06 -12.55
C ASP A 131 -21.67 -23.86 -11.57
N PRO A 132 -20.56 -23.10 -11.41
CA PRO A 132 -20.52 -21.94 -10.52
C PRO A 132 -21.54 -20.85 -10.86
N VAL A 133 -21.90 -20.68 -12.15
CA VAL A 133 -22.89 -19.69 -12.57
C VAL A 133 -24.29 -20.09 -12.10
N LEU A 134 -24.62 -21.39 -12.15
CA LEU A 134 -25.88 -21.92 -11.61
C LEU A 134 -25.88 -21.91 -10.07
N ALA A 135 -24.73 -22.14 -9.44
CA ALA A 135 -24.60 -21.97 -7.99
C ALA A 135 -24.87 -20.52 -7.56
N TRP A 136 -24.37 -19.54 -8.32
CA TRP A 136 -24.66 -18.13 -8.04
C TRP A 136 -26.13 -17.78 -8.28
N ASP A 137 -26.72 -18.32 -9.35
CA ASP A 137 -28.13 -18.17 -9.67
C ASP A 137 -29.04 -18.63 -8.52
N SER A 138 -28.78 -19.80 -7.93
CA SER A 138 -29.59 -20.32 -6.81
C SER A 138 -29.50 -19.50 -5.51
N ILE A 139 -28.47 -18.67 -5.37
CA ILE A 139 -28.37 -17.67 -4.29
C ILE A 139 -29.16 -16.42 -4.64
N MET A 140 -29.04 -15.95 -5.89
CA MET A 140 -29.66 -14.70 -6.35
C MET A 140 -31.18 -14.79 -6.53
N GLN A 141 -31.70 -15.96 -6.91
CA GLN A 141 -33.14 -16.21 -7.04
C GLN A 141 -33.86 -16.30 -5.68
N ASP A 142 -33.13 -16.40 -4.57
CA ASP A 142 -33.70 -16.47 -3.22
C ASP A 142 -33.54 -15.12 -2.48
N PRO A 143 -34.64 -14.35 -2.28
CA PRO A 143 -34.60 -13.07 -1.59
C PRO A 143 -34.12 -13.17 -0.14
N ALA A 144 -34.37 -14.29 0.54
CA ALA A 144 -33.93 -14.51 1.92
C ALA A 144 -32.41 -14.73 1.98
N LYS A 145 -31.85 -15.56 1.08
CA LYS A 145 -30.39 -15.74 0.96
C LYS A 145 -29.70 -14.43 0.64
N THR A 146 -30.17 -13.69 -0.37
CA THR A 146 -29.56 -12.40 -0.74
C THR A 146 -29.62 -11.37 0.37
N ARG A 147 -30.76 -11.25 1.08
CA ARG A 147 -30.90 -10.37 2.24
C ARG A 147 -29.91 -10.74 3.35
N SER A 148 -29.71 -12.03 3.61
CA SER A 148 -28.89 -12.51 4.72
C SER A 148 -27.42 -12.05 4.64
N TYR A 149 -26.78 -12.13 3.47
CA TYR A 149 -25.39 -11.69 3.33
C TYR A 149 -25.27 -10.17 3.13
N LYS A 150 -26.27 -9.52 2.48
CA LYS A 150 -26.27 -8.06 2.28
C LYS A 150 -26.44 -7.30 3.60
N ALA A 151 -27.32 -7.77 4.50
CA ALA A 151 -27.55 -7.17 5.81
C ALA A 151 -26.35 -7.30 6.78
N ALA A 152 -25.39 -8.17 6.46
CA ALA A 152 -24.15 -8.36 7.21
C ALA A 152 -23.00 -7.43 6.77
N ARG A 153 -23.21 -6.58 5.74
CA ARG A 153 -22.21 -5.59 5.31
C ARG A 153 -21.94 -4.58 6.42
N GLY A 154 -20.67 -4.33 6.73
CA GLY A 154 -20.24 -3.41 7.80
C GLY A 154 -20.29 -3.97 9.23
N LYS A 155 -20.66 -5.25 9.43
CA LYS A 155 -20.89 -5.85 10.76
C LYS A 155 -19.86 -6.91 11.17
N GLY A 156 -18.64 -6.87 10.63
CA GLY A 156 -17.60 -7.87 10.91
C GLY A 156 -17.91 -9.26 10.34
N GLY A 157 -17.17 -10.28 10.79
CA GLY A 157 -17.34 -11.66 10.28
C GLY A 157 -16.72 -11.90 8.91
N PHE A 158 -15.55 -11.31 8.66
CA PHE A 158 -14.70 -11.72 7.55
C PHE A 158 -14.01 -13.03 7.87
N VAL A 159 -13.96 -13.92 6.89
CA VAL A 159 -13.19 -15.16 6.96
C VAL A 159 -12.13 -15.16 5.87
N ARG A 160 -11.01 -15.82 6.15
CA ARG A 160 -9.97 -16.09 5.16
C ARG A 160 -10.53 -17.01 4.07
N SER A 161 -10.24 -16.69 2.82
CA SER A 161 -10.55 -17.48 1.64
C SER A 161 -9.28 -17.73 0.82
N SER A 162 -9.42 -18.13 -0.44
CA SER A 162 -8.34 -18.32 -1.40
C SER A 162 -8.62 -17.57 -2.70
N TRP A 163 -7.56 -17.27 -3.46
CA TRP A 163 -7.72 -16.66 -4.78
C TRP A 163 -8.56 -17.53 -5.72
N LYS A 164 -8.39 -18.86 -5.67
CA LYS A 164 -9.19 -19.80 -6.46
C LYS A 164 -10.69 -19.67 -6.17
N GLU A 165 -11.07 -19.67 -4.90
CA GLU A 165 -12.47 -19.57 -4.47
C GLU A 165 -13.09 -18.22 -4.85
N LEU A 166 -12.41 -17.10 -4.56
CA LEU A 166 -12.98 -15.78 -4.84
C LEU A 166 -12.97 -15.41 -6.32
N ASN A 167 -11.96 -15.83 -7.10
CA ASN A 167 -11.94 -15.58 -8.54
C ASN A 167 -13.10 -16.31 -9.23
N GLN A 168 -13.41 -17.55 -8.82
CA GLN A 168 -14.54 -18.30 -9.36
C GLN A 168 -15.88 -17.64 -9.00
N LEU A 169 -16.05 -17.23 -7.73
CA LEU A 169 -17.26 -16.53 -7.28
C LEU A 169 -17.46 -15.22 -8.06
N ILE A 170 -16.43 -14.37 -8.15
CA ILE A 170 -16.50 -13.07 -8.85
C ILE A 170 -16.81 -13.28 -10.34
N ALA A 171 -16.15 -14.24 -11.00
CA ALA A 171 -16.42 -14.55 -12.41
C ALA A 171 -17.84 -15.07 -12.62
N ALA A 172 -18.32 -15.99 -11.77
CA ALA A 172 -19.68 -16.51 -11.84
C ALA A 172 -20.74 -15.41 -11.65
N ALA A 173 -20.52 -14.53 -10.67
CA ALA A 173 -21.41 -13.38 -10.42
C ALA A 173 -21.44 -12.41 -11.61
N ASN A 174 -20.29 -12.15 -12.24
CA ASN A 174 -20.23 -11.28 -13.42
C ASN A 174 -20.92 -11.92 -14.63
N VAL A 175 -20.62 -13.18 -14.95
CA VAL A 175 -21.27 -13.92 -16.05
C VAL A 175 -22.79 -13.98 -15.85
N TRP A 176 -23.24 -14.31 -14.64
CA TRP A 176 -24.65 -14.35 -14.30
C TRP A 176 -25.30 -12.98 -14.49
N THR A 177 -24.67 -11.90 -14.01
CA THR A 177 -25.22 -10.54 -14.13
C THR A 177 -25.32 -10.10 -15.59
N ILE A 178 -24.25 -10.31 -16.37
CA ILE A 178 -24.20 -9.98 -17.80
C ILE A 178 -25.32 -10.72 -18.54
N LYS A 179 -25.46 -12.03 -18.29
CA LYS A 179 -26.44 -12.87 -18.98
C LYS A 179 -27.88 -12.48 -18.68
N HIS A 180 -28.20 -12.10 -17.44
CA HIS A 180 -29.59 -11.83 -17.03
C HIS A 180 -30.01 -10.37 -17.17
N TYR A 181 -29.08 -9.42 -17.05
CA TYR A 181 -29.40 -7.99 -16.98
C TYR A 181 -28.64 -7.12 -17.98
N GLY A 182 -27.61 -7.65 -18.63
CA GLY A 182 -26.72 -6.90 -19.51
C GLY A 182 -25.40 -6.51 -18.85
N PRO A 183 -24.37 -6.22 -19.66
CA PRO A 183 -23.01 -6.00 -19.15
C PRO A 183 -22.83 -4.69 -18.40
N ASP A 184 -23.66 -3.68 -18.69
CA ASP A 184 -23.64 -2.38 -18.03
C ASP A 184 -24.12 -2.41 -16.56
N ARG A 185 -24.66 -3.55 -16.08
CA ARG A 185 -24.94 -3.81 -14.65
C ARG A 185 -23.72 -4.29 -13.87
N VAL A 186 -22.58 -4.48 -14.54
CA VAL A 186 -21.27 -4.65 -13.93
C VAL A 186 -20.51 -3.33 -14.05
N ALA A 187 -20.20 -2.71 -12.90
CA ALA A 187 -19.55 -1.40 -12.84
C ALA A 187 -18.25 -1.47 -12.04
N GLY A 188 -17.31 -0.59 -12.36
CA GLY A 188 -16.11 -0.36 -11.57
C GLY A 188 -15.86 1.12 -11.32
N PHE A 189 -15.46 1.42 -10.09
CA PHE A 189 -14.99 2.73 -9.68
C PHE A 189 -13.50 2.64 -9.35
N SER A 190 -12.67 3.31 -10.14
CA SER A 190 -11.25 3.48 -9.88
C SER A 190 -10.88 4.89 -10.30
N PRO A 191 -10.36 5.75 -9.41
CA PRO A 191 -10.10 7.15 -9.73
C PRO A 191 -8.65 7.41 -10.16
N ILE A 192 -8.41 8.58 -10.75
CA ILE A 192 -7.08 9.21 -10.93
C ILE A 192 -6.00 8.24 -11.49
N PRO A 193 -6.03 7.91 -12.80
CA PRO A 193 -5.05 7.02 -13.41
C PRO A 193 -3.60 7.54 -13.32
N ALA A 194 -3.41 8.86 -13.24
CA ALA A 194 -2.08 9.49 -13.25
C ALA A 194 -1.17 9.05 -12.08
N MET A 195 -1.74 8.60 -10.96
CA MET A 195 -0.96 8.17 -9.80
C MET A 195 -0.44 6.73 -9.92
N SER A 196 -1.09 5.88 -10.72
CA SER A 196 -0.71 4.46 -10.90
C SER A 196 -1.37 3.86 -12.16
N MET A 197 -0.89 4.27 -13.33
CA MET A 197 -1.54 4.05 -14.63
C MET A 197 -1.93 2.60 -14.92
N VAL A 198 -1.00 1.65 -14.72
CA VAL A 198 -1.26 0.23 -15.00
C VAL A 198 -2.18 -0.38 -13.94
N SER A 199 -2.10 0.06 -12.69
CA SER A 199 -3.01 -0.36 -11.62
C SER A 199 -4.45 0.05 -11.92
N TYR A 200 -4.66 1.28 -12.41
CA TYR A 200 -5.97 1.73 -12.91
C TYR A 200 -6.41 0.90 -14.12
N ALA A 201 -5.51 0.71 -15.09
CA ALA A 201 -5.81 0.01 -16.35
C ALA A 201 -6.21 -1.45 -16.14
N ALA A 202 -5.74 -2.11 -15.08
CA ALA A 202 -6.06 -3.52 -14.81
C ALA A 202 -7.57 -3.77 -14.69
N GLY A 203 -8.27 -2.96 -13.88
CA GLY A 203 -9.71 -3.08 -13.69
C GLY A 203 -10.52 -2.52 -14.87
N THR A 204 -10.12 -1.36 -15.38
CA THR A 204 -10.85 -0.71 -16.48
C THR A 204 -10.77 -1.50 -17.78
N ARG A 205 -9.61 -2.08 -18.11
CA ARG A 205 -9.47 -2.99 -19.26
C ARG A 205 -10.39 -4.20 -19.14
N TYR A 206 -10.43 -4.85 -17.97
CA TYR A 206 -11.32 -5.99 -17.75
C TYR A 206 -12.79 -5.61 -17.97
N LEU A 207 -13.24 -4.51 -17.36
CA LEU A 207 -14.61 -4.03 -17.49
C LEU A 207 -14.96 -3.67 -18.93
N SER A 208 -14.11 -2.89 -19.61
CA SER A 208 -14.35 -2.51 -21.00
C SER A 208 -14.43 -3.71 -21.95
N LEU A 209 -13.63 -4.75 -21.72
CA LEU A 209 -13.68 -5.97 -22.54
C LEU A 209 -14.99 -6.75 -22.37
N ILE A 210 -15.56 -6.76 -21.17
CA ILE A 210 -16.85 -7.43 -20.90
C ILE A 210 -18.07 -6.51 -21.13
N GLY A 211 -17.86 -5.25 -21.53
CA GLY A 211 -18.91 -4.26 -21.72
C GLY A 211 -19.42 -3.58 -20.44
N GLY A 212 -18.69 -3.69 -19.33
CA GLY A 212 -19.02 -3.07 -18.05
C GLY A 212 -18.78 -1.55 -18.04
N THR A 213 -19.39 -0.88 -17.06
CA THR A 213 -19.33 0.59 -16.91
C THR A 213 -18.11 1.04 -16.11
N CYS A 214 -17.31 1.93 -16.70
CA CYS A 214 -16.19 2.61 -16.03
C CYS A 214 -16.67 3.97 -15.53
N LEU A 215 -16.79 4.12 -14.22
CA LEU A 215 -17.32 5.35 -13.61
C LEU A 215 -16.29 6.50 -13.64
N SER A 216 -16.77 7.72 -13.88
CA SER A 216 -15.96 8.94 -13.83
C SER A 216 -15.57 9.31 -12.39
N PHE A 217 -14.56 10.17 -12.25
CA PHE A 217 -14.04 10.59 -10.95
C PHE A 217 -13.81 12.10 -10.81
N TYR A 218 -13.44 12.81 -11.88
CA TYR A 218 -12.97 14.20 -11.78
C TYR A 218 -14.13 15.19 -11.53
N ASP A 219 -15.23 14.98 -12.24
CA ASP A 219 -16.54 15.58 -11.99
C ASP A 219 -17.11 15.16 -10.62
N TRP A 220 -17.06 13.87 -10.31
CA TRP A 220 -17.58 13.33 -9.05
C TRP A 220 -16.88 13.89 -7.80
N TYR A 221 -15.56 14.08 -7.87
CA TYR A 221 -14.78 14.69 -6.79
C TYR A 221 -14.89 16.21 -6.75
N CYS A 222 -15.60 16.83 -7.69
CA CYS A 222 -15.66 18.28 -7.86
C CYS A 222 -14.28 18.90 -8.13
N ASP A 223 -13.35 18.12 -8.68
CA ASP A 223 -12.04 18.59 -9.11
C ASP A 223 -12.10 19.19 -10.52
N LEU A 224 -13.11 18.82 -11.33
CA LEU A 224 -13.40 19.42 -12.64
C LEU A 224 -13.96 20.83 -12.47
N PRO A 225 -13.28 21.90 -12.93
CA PRO A 225 -13.85 23.25 -12.95
C PRO A 225 -14.78 23.38 -14.18
N PRO A 226 -16.12 23.46 -14.01
CA PRO A 226 -17.01 23.63 -15.15
C PRO A 226 -16.75 24.98 -15.83
N PRO A 227 -16.95 25.09 -17.16
CA PRO A 227 -16.83 26.37 -17.84
C PRO A 227 -17.81 27.39 -17.23
N ARG A 228 -17.33 28.61 -16.95
CA ARG A 228 -18.21 29.72 -16.56
C ARG A 228 -19.11 30.03 -17.76
N ARG A 229 -20.43 30.02 -17.56
CA ARG A 229 -21.41 30.54 -18.51
C ARG A 229 -21.32 32.06 -18.58
#